data_AF-A0A336MZJ5-F1
#
_entry.id   AF-A0A336MZJ5-F1
#
_cell.length_a   1.000
_cell.length_b   1.000
_cell.length_c   1.000
_cell.angle_alpha   90.00
_cell.angle_beta   90.00
_cell.angle_gamma   90.00
#
_symmetry.space_group_name_H-M   'P 1'
#
loop_
_entity.id
_entity.type
_entity.pdbx_description
1 polymer ?
#
loop_
_entity_poly.entity_id
_entity_poly.type
_entity_poly.pdbx_seq_one_letter_code
_entity_poly.pdbx_strand_id
1 'polypeptide(L)'
;MLKLSEKHLDFTEQDIIDEACTLMLAGQDSTGSAIAFTLYYLATHPEYQEKCYQEINQLYKDKTEDDPLTLKEVKELRFLEMCIKETLRLQPSIIIFGRKLSEDTKIRGMKVLISLILRKFKIVAVPGVTKSNPVFRITVRAAGGIWLKFEQRK
;
A
#
# COMPACT_ATOMS: atom_id res chain seq x y z
N MET A 1 12.83 -5.80 -18.12
CA MET A 1 14.05 -5.23 -17.52
C MET A 1 15.24 -5.38 -18.47
N LEU A 2 15.63 -6.60 -18.85
CA LEU A 2 16.73 -6.83 -19.81
C LEU A 2 16.53 -6.11 -21.17
N LYS A 3 15.40 -6.34 -21.84
CA LYS A 3 15.04 -5.62 -23.08
C LYS A 3 14.87 -4.10 -22.92
N LEU A 4 14.73 -3.62 -21.68
CA LEU A 4 14.58 -2.20 -21.36
C LEU A 4 15.96 -1.55 -21.23
N SER A 5 16.90 -2.22 -20.57
CA SER A 5 18.31 -1.82 -20.48
C SER A 5 18.98 -1.77 -21.85
N GLU A 6 18.65 -2.71 -22.75
CA GLU A 6 19.13 -2.69 -24.15
C GLU A 6 18.68 -1.45 -24.94
N LYS A 7 17.56 -0.81 -24.57
CA LYS A 7 16.98 0.33 -25.27
C LYS A 7 17.21 1.67 -24.58
N HIS A 8 17.52 1.66 -23.29
CA HIS A 8 17.67 2.85 -22.46
C HIS A 8 18.99 2.77 -21.70
N LEU A 9 20.00 3.51 -22.18
CA LEU A 9 21.33 3.58 -21.59
C LEU A 9 21.34 4.04 -20.12
N ASP A 10 20.29 4.76 -19.70
CA ASP A 10 20.13 5.26 -18.33
C ASP A 10 19.59 4.21 -17.35
N PHE A 11 19.20 3.01 -17.83
CA PHE A 11 18.72 1.91 -16.99
C PHE A 11 19.82 0.87 -16.81
N THR A 12 20.52 0.99 -15.69
CA THR A 12 21.75 0.29 -15.38
C THR A 12 21.50 -1.14 -14.90
N GLU A 13 22.56 -1.95 -14.84
CA GLU A 13 22.49 -3.28 -14.23
C GLU A 13 22.10 -3.22 -12.75
N GLN A 14 22.51 -2.17 -12.03
CA GLN A 14 22.10 -1.97 -10.64
C GLN A 14 20.59 -1.75 -10.52
N ASP A 15 20.00 -0.97 -11.43
CA ASP A 15 18.54 -0.76 -11.44
C ASP A 15 17.78 -2.08 -11.68
N ILE A 16 18.33 -2.98 -12.50
CA ILE A 16 17.76 -4.33 -12.71
C ILE A 16 17.77 -5.13 -11.40
N ILE A 17 18.88 -5.08 -10.65
CA ILE A 17 19.03 -5.79 -9.38
C ILE A 17 18.06 -5.20 -8.35
N ASP A 18 17.99 -3.88 -8.23
CA ASP A 18 17.14 -3.19 -7.27
C ASP A 18 15.65 -3.48 -7.52
N GLU A 19 15.22 -3.48 -8.78
CA GLU A 19 13.86 -3.85 -9.15
C GLU A 19 13.58 -5.35 -8.94
N ALA A 20 14.54 -6.23 -9.18
CA ALA A 20 14.40 -7.65 -8.89
C ALA A 20 14.22 -7.89 -7.38
N CYS A 21 15.03 -7.23 -6.54
CA CYS A 21 14.89 -7.25 -5.09
C CYS A 21 13.53 -6.69 -4.65
N THR A 22 13.08 -5.59 -5.26
CA THR A 22 11.78 -4.99 -4.98
C THR A 22 10.63 -5.97 -5.28
N LEU A 23 10.66 -6.65 -6.43
CA LEU A 23 9.64 -7.65 -6.80
C LEU A 23 9.65 -8.85 -5.84
N MET A 24 10.82 -9.34 -5.44
CA MET A 24 10.94 -10.43 -4.48
C MET A 24 10.34 -10.06 -3.13
N LEU A 25 10.74 -8.90 -2.58
CA LEU A 25 10.23 -8.40 -1.30
C LEU A 25 8.73 -8.15 -1.34
N ALA A 26 8.25 -7.48 -2.39
CA ALA A 26 6.83 -7.17 -2.54
C ALA A 26 5.98 -8.45 -2.70
N GLY A 27 6.49 -9.45 -3.42
CA GLY A 27 5.77 -10.69 -3.70
C GLY A 27 5.75 -11.70 -2.56
N GLN A 28 6.81 -11.77 -1.75
CA GLN A 28 6.98 -12.83 -0.76
C GLN A 28 6.00 -12.71 0.41
N ASP A 29 6.11 -11.66 1.23
CA ASP A 29 5.31 -11.54 2.46
C ASP A 29 3.82 -11.29 2.14
N SER A 30 3.53 -10.53 1.08
CA SER A 30 2.15 -10.22 0.70
C SER A 30 1.39 -11.45 0.19
N THR A 31 2.02 -12.28 -0.64
CA THR A 31 1.42 -13.53 -1.13
C THR A 31 1.40 -14.59 -0.03
N GLY A 32 2.46 -14.70 0.77
CA GLY A 32 2.52 -15.64 1.89
C GLY A 32 1.40 -15.41 2.89
N SER A 33 1.15 -14.16 3.28
CA SER A 33 0.02 -13.81 4.16
C SER A 33 -1.33 -14.07 3.51
N ALA A 34 -1.52 -13.72 2.23
CA ALA A 34 -2.77 -13.99 1.51
C ALA A 34 -3.11 -15.49 1.49
N ILE A 35 -2.12 -16.35 1.20
CA ILE A 35 -2.30 -17.81 1.20
C ILE A 35 -2.60 -18.31 2.61
N ALA A 36 -1.82 -17.91 3.62
CA ALA A 36 -2.00 -18.37 4.99
C ALA A 36 -3.41 -18.08 5.52
N PHE A 37 -3.91 -16.86 5.30
CA PHE A 37 -5.26 -16.51 5.73
C PHE A 37 -6.35 -17.17 4.89
N THR A 38 -6.12 -17.38 3.59
CA THR A 38 -7.09 -18.10 2.75
C THR A 38 -7.26 -19.53 3.25
N LEU A 39 -6.16 -20.22 3.55
CA LEU A 39 -6.19 -21.56 4.13
C LEU A 39 -6.85 -21.58 5.51
N TYR A 40 -6.55 -20.60 6.36
CA TYR A 40 -7.21 -20.46 7.67
C TYR A 40 -8.73 -20.33 7.55
N TYR A 41 -9.23 -19.45 6.67
CA TYR A 41 -10.67 -19.27 6.48
C TYR A 41 -11.35 -20.50 5.87
N LEU A 42 -10.71 -21.17 4.90
CA LEU A 42 -11.24 -22.41 4.34
C LEU A 42 -11.28 -23.53 5.40
N ALA A 43 -10.24 -23.68 6.21
CA ALA A 43 -10.19 -24.68 7.28
C ALA A 43 -11.25 -24.45 8.38
N THR A 44 -11.66 -23.20 8.60
CA THR A 44 -12.70 -22.84 9.58
C THR A 44 -14.11 -22.82 9.00
N HIS A 45 -14.26 -22.94 7.67
CA HIS A 45 -15.55 -22.98 6.96
C HIS A 45 -15.60 -24.16 5.97
N PRO A 46 -15.79 -25.40 6.47
CA PRO A 46 -15.74 -26.62 5.66
C PRO A 46 -16.71 -26.61 4.47
N GLU A 47 -17.85 -25.93 4.58
CA GLU A 47 -18.83 -25.79 3.50
C GLU A 47 -18.29 -25.04 2.27
N TYR A 48 -17.35 -24.12 2.46
CA TYR A 48 -16.70 -23.40 1.37
C TYR A 48 -15.47 -24.17 0.88
N GLN A 49 -14.73 -24.81 1.79
CA GLN A 49 -13.64 -25.71 1.41
C GLN A 49 -14.13 -26.83 0.49
N GLU A 50 -15.25 -27.47 0.82
CA GLU A 50 -15.85 -28.54 0.02
C GLU A 50 -16.27 -28.03 -1.37
N LYS A 51 -16.83 -26.83 -1.47
CA LYS A 51 -17.17 -26.22 -2.77
C LYS A 51 -15.93 -25.94 -3.62
N CYS A 52 -14.86 -25.41 -3.03
CA CYS A 52 -13.58 -25.24 -3.72
C CYS A 52 -13.01 -26.58 -4.20
N TYR A 53 -13.08 -27.61 -3.36
CA TYR A 53 -12.61 -28.95 -3.70
C TYR A 53 -13.39 -29.55 -4.88
N GLN A 54 -14.72 -29.42 -4.86
CA GLN A 54 -15.59 -29.85 -5.97
C GLN A 54 -15.29 -29.08 -7.27
N GLU A 55 -15.06 -27.78 -7.19
CA GLU A 55 -14.68 -26.95 -8.34
C GLU A 55 -13.34 -27.40 -8.95
N ILE A 56 -12.33 -27.64 -8.11
CA ILE A 56 -11.02 -28.15 -8.55
C ILE A 56 -11.16 -29.52 -9.19
N ASN A 57 -11.87 -30.44 -8.53
CA ASN A 57 -12.06 -31.80 -9.04
C ASN A 57 -12.80 -31.83 -10.38
N GLN A 58 -13.71 -30.88 -10.64
CA GLN A 58 -14.39 -30.79 -11.93
C GLN A 58 -13.42 -30.56 -13.08
N LEU A 59 -12.34 -29.80 -12.87
CA LEU A 59 -11.30 -29.58 -13.88
C LEU A 59 -10.37 -30.80 -14.04
N TYR A 60 -10.22 -31.60 -13.00
CA TYR A 60 -9.41 -32.83 -13.02
C TYR A 60 -10.15 -34.08 -13.49
N LYS A 61 -11.48 -34.02 -13.75
CA LYS A 61 -12.29 -35.21 -14.12
C LYS A 61 -11.72 -36.01 -15.29
N ASP A 62 -11.17 -35.33 -16.28
CA ASP A 62 -10.64 -35.94 -17.51
C ASP A 62 -9.11 -35.92 -17.57
N LYS A 63 -8.43 -35.62 -16.45
CA LYS A 63 -6.97 -35.47 -16.35
C LYS A 63 -6.37 -36.57 -15.47
N THR A 64 -5.14 -36.95 -15.77
CA THR A 64 -4.32 -37.81 -14.93
C THR A 64 -3.49 -36.98 -13.96
N GLU A 65 -2.91 -37.60 -12.92
CA GLU A 65 -2.02 -36.91 -11.97
C GLU A 65 -0.80 -36.26 -12.67
N ASP A 66 -0.39 -36.80 -13.82
CA ASP A 66 0.71 -36.30 -14.64
C ASP A 66 0.33 -35.11 -15.54
N ASP A 67 -0.95 -34.72 -15.61
CA ASP A 67 -1.43 -33.61 -16.45
C ASP A 67 -1.79 -32.37 -15.60
N PRO A 68 -0.85 -31.39 -15.44
CA PRO A 68 -1.11 -30.19 -14.68
C PRO A 68 -2.16 -29.30 -15.34
N LEU A 69 -2.87 -28.52 -14.53
CA LEU A 69 -3.80 -27.51 -15.05
C LEU A 69 -3.05 -26.44 -15.84
N THR A 70 -3.56 -26.12 -17.01
CA THR A 70 -3.12 -24.98 -17.81
C THR A 70 -3.56 -23.67 -17.15
N LEU A 71 -2.90 -22.57 -17.48
CA LEU A 71 -3.31 -21.24 -17.02
C LEU A 71 -4.73 -20.84 -17.43
N LYS A 72 -5.27 -21.45 -18.50
CA LYS A 72 -6.66 -21.21 -18.91
C LYS A 72 -7.63 -21.93 -17.97
N GLU A 73 -7.33 -23.16 -17.61
CA GLU A 73 -8.17 -23.96 -16.69
C GLU A 73 -8.15 -23.39 -15.27
N VAL A 74 -6.98 -22.95 -14.77
CA VAL A 74 -6.88 -22.29 -13.46
C VAL A 74 -7.77 -21.05 -13.37
N LYS A 75 -8.00 -20.33 -14.47
CA LYS A 75 -8.90 -19.17 -14.51
C LYS A 75 -10.38 -19.52 -14.39
N GLU A 76 -10.75 -20.79 -14.57
CA GLU A 76 -12.13 -21.24 -14.38
C GLU A 76 -12.44 -21.59 -12.91
N LEU A 77 -11.45 -21.55 -12.01
CA LEU A 77 -11.63 -21.70 -10.55
C LEU A 77 -12.23 -20.43 -9.91
N ARG A 78 -13.44 -20.06 -10.34
CA ARG A 78 -14.10 -18.79 -9.99
C ARG A 78 -14.48 -18.73 -8.52
N PHE A 79 -14.94 -19.83 -7.95
CA PHE A 79 -15.32 -19.91 -6.55
C PHE A 79 -14.10 -19.80 -5.64
N LEU A 80 -13.01 -20.50 -5.97
CA LEU A 80 -11.73 -20.32 -5.27
C LEU A 80 -11.23 -18.87 -5.37
N GLU A 81 -11.33 -18.23 -6.53
CA GLU A 81 -10.98 -16.82 -6.70
C GLU A 81 -11.84 -15.91 -5.81
N MET A 82 -13.14 -16.20 -5.67
CA MET A 82 -14.02 -15.48 -4.75
C MET A 82 -13.57 -15.65 -3.29
N CYS A 83 -13.18 -16.85 -2.86
CA CYS A 83 -12.66 -17.09 -1.51
C CYS A 83 -11.36 -16.32 -1.24
N ILE A 84 -10.45 -16.24 -2.21
CA ILE A 84 -9.21 -15.45 -2.11
C ILE A 84 -9.55 -13.96 -2.00
N LYS A 85 -10.46 -13.45 -2.85
CA LYS A 85 -10.89 -12.04 -2.82
C LYS A 85 -11.56 -11.68 -1.49
N GLU A 86 -12.40 -12.57 -0.96
CA GLU A 86 -13.07 -12.35 0.32
C GLU A 86 -12.08 -12.39 1.49
N THR A 87 -11.09 -13.29 1.43
CA THR A 87 -9.97 -13.31 2.37
C THR A 87 -9.23 -11.97 2.37
N LEU A 88 -8.88 -11.44 1.20
CA LEU A 88 -8.19 -10.15 1.08
C LEU A 88 -9.05 -8.96 1.51
N ARG A 89 -10.38 -9.08 1.42
CA ARG A 89 -11.33 -8.07 1.93
C ARG A 89 -11.36 -8.07 3.45
N LEU A 90 -11.35 -9.25 4.08
CA LEU A 90 -11.36 -9.40 5.54
C LEU A 90 -9.98 -9.14 6.16
N GLN A 91 -8.94 -9.65 5.51
CA GLN A 91 -7.56 -9.65 5.96
C GLN A 91 -6.64 -9.22 4.80
N PRO A 92 -6.51 -7.91 4.55
CA PRO A 92 -5.60 -7.41 3.52
C PRO A 92 -4.15 -7.66 3.91
N SER A 93 -3.33 -8.10 2.96
CA SER A 93 -1.89 -8.34 3.17
C SER A 93 -1.10 -7.06 3.52
N ILE A 94 -1.60 -5.90 3.10
CA ILE A 94 -1.01 -4.58 3.39
C ILE A 94 -2.10 -3.67 3.95
N ILE A 95 -1.92 -3.19 5.18
CA ILE A 95 -2.89 -2.37 5.91
C ILE A 95 -2.63 -0.86 5.83
N ILE A 96 -1.46 -0.43 5.36
CA ILE A 96 -1.05 0.98 5.36
C ILE A 96 -0.51 1.37 3.98
N PHE A 97 -1.06 2.46 3.44
CA PHE A 97 -0.56 3.10 2.22
C PHE A 97 -0.07 4.51 2.56
N GLY A 98 1.25 4.69 2.60
CA GLY A 98 1.88 5.98 2.86
C GLY A 98 1.93 6.88 1.62
N ARG A 99 1.85 8.20 1.82
CA ARG A 99 2.18 9.22 0.82
C ARG A 99 3.02 10.32 1.47
N LYS A 100 4.03 10.81 0.74
CA LYS A 100 4.77 12.03 1.11
C LYS A 100 4.27 13.16 0.22
N LEU A 101 3.85 14.27 0.83
CA LEU A 101 3.47 15.46 0.08
C LEU A 101 4.74 16.16 -0.44
N SER A 102 4.82 16.35 -1.76
CA SER A 102 5.86 17.16 -2.41
C SER A 102 5.58 18.66 -2.28
N GLU A 103 4.30 19.04 -2.17
CA GLU A 103 3.83 20.42 -2.07
C GLU A 103 2.60 20.52 -1.15
N ASP A 104 2.23 21.74 -0.76
CA ASP A 104 1.09 21.98 0.11
C ASP A 104 -0.23 21.77 -0.65
N THR A 105 -0.81 20.59 -0.49
CA THR A 105 -2.07 20.21 -1.13
C THR A 105 -3.28 20.50 -0.24
N LYS A 106 -4.40 20.90 -0.87
CA LYS A 106 -5.70 21.00 -0.20
C LYS A 106 -6.44 19.66 -0.28
N ILE A 107 -6.76 19.06 0.86
CA ILE A 107 -7.69 17.92 0.95
C ILE A 107 -8.91 18.40 1.75
N ARG A 108 -10.10 18.31 1.15
CA ARG A 108 -11.38 18.75 1.76
C ARG A 108 -11.32 20.19 2.31
N GLY A 109 -10.65 21.09 1.57
CA GLY A 109 -10.49 22.50 1.95
C GLY A 109 -9.40 22.78 2.99
N MET A 110 -8.77 21.75 3.57
CA MET A 110 -7.68 21.90 4.54
C MET A 110 -6.32 21.78 3.85
N LYS A 111 -5.41 22.73 4.11
CA LYS A 111 -4.00 22.64 3.73
C LYS A 111 -3.31 21.58 4.60
N VAL A 112 -2.95 20.45 4.00
CA VAL A 112 -2.53 19.26 4.74
C VAL A 112 -1.16 19.46 5.38
N LEU A 113 -0.26 20.22 4.75
CA LEU A 113 1.08 20.48 5.29
C LEU A 113 0.99 21.28 6.60
N ILE A 114 0.12 22.29 6.64
CA ILE A 114 -0.15 23.08 7.85
C ILE A 114 -0.77 22.19 8.95
N SER A 115 -1.71 21.32 8.59
CA SER A 115 -2.30 20.36 9.53
C SER A 115 -1.25 19.42 10.14
N LEU A 116 -0.31 18.91 9.34
CA LEU A 116 0.78 18.04 9.80
C LEU A 116 1.74 18.78 10.75
N ILE A 117 2.09 20.03 10.45
CA ILE A 117 2.93 20.87 11.31
C ILE A 117 2.20 21.13 12.64
N LEU A 118 0.94 21.56 12.62
CA LEU A 118 0.18 21.86 13.84
C LEU A 118 -0.14 20.64 14.70
N ARG A 119 -0.13 19.42 14.12
CA ARG A 119 -0.18 18.17 14.90
C ARG A 119 1.10 17.96 15.70
N LYS A 120 2.26 18.12 15.05
CA LYS A 120 3.59 17.84 15.63
C LYS A 120 4.23 19.00 16.41
N PHE A 121 3.75 20.22 16.25
CA PHE A 121 4.36 21.42 16.80
C PHE A 121 3.29 22.33 17.42
N LYS A 122 3.61 22.96 18.55
CA LYS A 122 2.74 23.98 19.18
C LYS A 122 3.27 25.35 18.80
N ILE A 123 2.38 26.24 18.37
CA ILE A 123 2.73 27.65 18.19
C ILE A 123 2.76 28.30 19.57
N VAL A 124 3.92 28.86 19.93
CA VAL A 124 4.11 29.61 21.19
C VAL A 124 4.53 31.04 20.85
N ALA A 125 4.17 31.97 21.72
CA ALA A 125 4.62 33.36 21.61
C ALA A 125 6.13 33.42 21.89
N VAL A 126 6.84 34.23 21.10
CA VAL A 126 8.26 34.51 21.35
C VAL A 126 8.43 35.34 22.64
N PRO A 127 9.57 35.19 23.34
CA PRO A 127 9.85 35.94 24.57
C PRO A 127 9.67 37.45 24.36
N GLY A 128 8.89 38.10 25.23
CA GLY A 128 8.60 39.54 25.17
C GLY A 128 7.20 39.93 24.68
N VAL A 129 6.38 38.98 24.21
CA VAL A 129 4.99 39.23 23.78
C VAL A 129 3.99 38.53 24.71
N THR A 130 3.24 39.31 25.49
CA THR A 130 2.37 38.80 26.59
C THR A 130 0.90 38.61 26.23
N LYS A 131 0.41 39.08 25.08
CA LYS A 131 -0.96 38.83 24.59
C LYS A 131 -0.97 38.48 23.10
N SER A 132 -1.30 37.24 22.78
CA SER A 132 -1.56 36.79 21.40
C SER A 132 -2.94 36.15 21.32
N ASN A 133 -3.87 36.77 20.59
CA ASN A 133 -5.16 36.16 20.26
C ASN A 133 -5.09 35.65 18.81
N PRO A 134 -4.92 34.33 18.58
CA PRO A 134 -4.67 33.82 17.24
C PRO A 134 -5.94 33.91 16.38
N VAL A 135 -5.98 34.87 15.47
CA VAL A 135 -7.01 34.97 14.43
C VAL A 135 -6.45 34.38 13.14
N PHE A 136 -7.04 33.28 12.66
CA PHE A 136 -6.51 32.55 11.52
C PHE A 136 -6.91 33.18 10.18
N ARG A 137 -5.95 33.86 9.54
CA ARG A 137 -5.93 34.11 8.09
C ARG A 137 -4.49 34.08 7.61
N ILE A 138 -4.16 33.15 6.71
CA ILE A 138 -2.77 32.94 6.27
C ILE A 138 -2.55 33.63 4.91
N THR A 139 -1.74 34.69 4.93
CA THR A 139 -0.86 35.11 3.83
C THR A 139 0.29 35.87 4.47
N VAL A 140 1.53 35.43 4.26
CA VAL A 140 2.71 36.15 4.77
C VAL A 140 3.65 36.41 3.61
N ARG A 141 3.86 37.70 3.33
CA ARG A 141 4.92 38.23 2.45
C ARG A 141 5.69 39.27 3.26
N ALA A 142 7.02 39.17 3.26
CA ALA A 142 7.90 40.12 3.92
C ALA A 142 9.03 40.49 2.98
N ALA A 143 9.25 41.79 2.76
CA ALA A 143 10.29 42.29 1.87
C ALA A 143 11.73 42.08 2.40
N GLY A 144 11.88 41.73 3.68
CA GLY A 144 13.17 41.48 4.36
C GLY A 144 13.34 40.06 4.93
N GLY A 145 12.53 39.09 4.47
CA GLY A 145 12.57 37.70 4.93
C GLY A 145 11.72 37.43 6.19
N ILE A 146 11.44 36.14 6.43
CA ILE A 146 10.63 35.66 7.57
C ILE A 146 11.52 34.76 8.44
N TRP A 147 11.66 35.08 9.73
CA TRP A 147 12.52 34.37 10.67
C TRP A 147 11.67 33.74 11.78
N LEU A 148 11.43 32.43 11.71
CA LEU A 148 10.65 31.66 12.68
C LEU A 148 11.46 30.47 13.20
N LYS A 149 11.31 30.15 14.49
CA LYS A 149 11.91 28.97 15.14
C LYS A 149 10.81 27.95 15.46
N PHE A 150 11.00 26.71 15.05
CA PHE A 150 10.05 25.61 15.29
C PHE A 150 10.60 24.68 16.40
N GLU A 151 9.75 24.27 17.34
CA GLU A 151 10.12 23.37 18.45
C GLU A 151 9.18 22.15 18.55
N GLN A 152 9.77 20.95 18.62
CA GLN A 152 9.06 19.67 18.57
C GLN A 152 8.19 19.45 19.81
N ARG A 153 6.95 18.99 19.62
CA ARG A 153 5.99 18.74 20.70
C ARG A 153 6.32 17.42 21.41
N LYS A 154 6.40 17.45 22.75
CA LYS A 154 6.44 16.26 23.60
C LYS A 154 5.08 15.56 23.61
#